data_AF-A0A1H7BNG0-F1
#
_entry.id   AF-A0A1H7BNG0-F1
#
_cell.length_a   1.000
_cell.length_b   1.000
_cell.length_c   1.000
_cell.angle_alpha   90.00
_cell.angle_beta   90.00
_cell.angle_gamma   90.00
#
_symmetry.space_group_name_H-M   'P 1'
#
loop_
_entity.id
_entity.type
_entity.pdbx_description
1 polymer ?
#
loop_
_entity_poly.entity_id
_entity_poly.type
_entity_poly.pdbx_seq_one_letter_code
_entity_poly.pdbx_strand_id
1 'polypeptide(L)'
;MLKRYLTSALALLASLAGSAQTVYFHQNFSQTTGLINPQPDTGQFSHVILTAPALSYHKFHKGYMELTRSRLDSVTGGIIRAMRATPFSPNPETLVVRVTFSVEDIQAHALNAMYLYIGEDFNPVNNSFPGNGLMFAKCSINFLEDGFNIKDLETGRVSKTYPEKKQVTLTWVLNNSTVPLVYHMNATFDEETAQPGTYDLWVNDEAVARNTKAYPGTPAYSKTKLSNFEMRFRNGVGKIRIDEISIDDGKPKPVAQKALVAPNPAGRDRITLSAKGINAASVRLIDINGKVQPLKTEIAAPDKLNLKPLSPLASGIYILQLQKQDGQKQALKVMIE
;
A
#
# COMPACT_ATOMS: atom_id res chain seq x y z
N MET A 1 11.69 -48.16 22.05
CA MET A 1 12.11 -47.35 20.88
C MET A 1 11.08 -46.26 20.57
N LEU A 2 10.87 -45.27 21.44
CA LEU A 2 9.77 -44.29 21.28
C LEU A 2 10.17 -42.88 21.79
N LYS A 3 11.32 -42.37 21.35
CA LYS A 3 11.88 -41.08 21.85
C LYS A 3 12.49 -40.16 20.78
N ARG A 4 12.17 -40.31 19.49
CA ARG A 4 12.87 -39.58 18.41
C ARG A 4 12.03 -38.76 17.42
N TYR A 5 10.72 -38.57 17.63
CA TYR A 5 9.89 -37.84 16.65
C TYR A 5 9.24 -36.53 17.15
N LEU A 6 9.64 -36.01 18.31
CA LEU A 6 8.99 -34.83 18.91
C LEU A 6 9.76 -33.51 18.78
N THR A 7 10.71 -33.41 17.84
CA THR A 7 11.60 -32.23 17.74
C THR A 7 11.44 -31.39 16.46
N SER A 8 10.53 -31.75 15.57
CA SER A 8 10.40 -31.05 14.27
C SER A 8 9.05 -30.35 14.03
N ALA A 9 8.11 -30.41 14.98
CA ALA A 9 6.80 -29.75 14.84
C ALA A 9 6.74 -28.33 15.47
N LEU A 10 7.82 -27.84 16.09
CA LEU A 10 7.84 -26.58 16.84
C LEU A 10 8.43 -25.38 16.08
N ALA A 11 8.78 -25.54 14.81
CA ALA A 11 9.37 -24.46 13.99
C ALA A 11 8.35 -23.76 13.04
N LEU A 12 7.09 -24.19 12.98
CA LEU A 12 6.15 -23.75 11.93
C LEU A 12 5.13 -22.68 12.34
N LEU A 13 5.24 -22.07 13.53
CA LEU A 13 4.23 -21.11 14.04
C LEU A 13 4.77 -19.70 14.35
N ALA A 14 6.02 -19.37 13.96
CA ALA A 14 6.68 -18.12 14.36
C ALA A 14 6.51 -16.92 13.38
N SER A 15 5.75 -17.05 12.29
CA SER A 15 5.78 -16.07 11.17
C SER A 15 4.47 -15.28 10.93
N LEU A 16 3.66 -15.02 11.96
CA LEU A 16 2.53 -14.06 11.86
C LEU A 16 2.80 -12.75 12.61
N ALA A 17 4.01 -12.21 12.48
CA ALA A 17 4.17 -10.78 12.66
C ALA A 17 3.52 -10.10 11.44
N GLY A 18 2.25 -9.73 11.57
CA GLY A 18 1.64 -8.87 10.55
C GLY A 18 2.53 -7.65 10.36
N SER A 19 2.71 -7.20 9.13
CA SER A 19 3.33 -5.90 8.85
C SER A 19 2.22 -4.92 8.49
N ALA A 20 2.19 -3.75 9.14
CA ALA A 20 1.21 -2.72 8.85
C ALA A 20 1.79 -1.94 7.69
N GLN A 21 1.33 -2.28 6.49
CA GLN A 21 1.64 -1.51 5.32
C GLN A 21 0.90 -0.16 5.44
N THR A 22 1.62 0.95 5.25
CA THR A 22 0.97 2.25 5.20
C THR A 22 0.25 2.34 3.86
N VAL A 23 -1.07 2.56 3.90
CA VAL A 23 -1.91 2.74 2.71
C VAL A 23 -2.00 4.24 2.44
N TYR A 24 -1.50 4.69 1.29
CA TYR A 24 -1.55 6.09 0.88
C TYR A 24 -2.80 6.41 0.06
N PHE A 25 -3.25 5.44 -0.73
CA PHE A 25 -4.49 5.55 -1.50
C PHE A 25 -5.08 4.17 -1.77
N HIS A 26 -6.36 3.98 -1.51
CA HIS A 26 -7.09 2.77 -1.85
C HIS A 26 -8.50 3.10 -2.32
N GLN A 27 -8.83 2.62 -3.52
CA GLN A 27 -10.16 2.73 -4.08
C GLN A 27 -10.58 1.44 -4.75
N ASN A 28 -11.63 0.83 -4.20
CA ASN A 28 -12.35 -0.31 -4.77
C ASN A 28 -13.77 0.07 -5.24
N PHE A 29 -14.12 1.36 -5.18
CA PHE A 29 -15.39 1.92 -5.61
C PHE A 29 -16.62 1.22 -5.00
N SER A 30 -16.49 0.70 -3.78
CA SER A 30 -17.63 0.11 -3.03
C SER A 30 -18.75 1.13 -2.76
N GLN A 31 -18.43 2.42 -2.85
CA GLN A 31 -19.33 3.57 -2.81
C GLN A 31 -19.27 4.34 -4.13
N THR A 32 -20.28 5.15 -4.44
CA THR A 32 -20.37 5.94 -5.69
C THR A 32 -20.26 7.45 -5.49
N THR A 33 -20.21 7.92 -4.24
CA THR A 33 -20.19 9.34 -3.87
C THR A 33 -19.09 9.61 -2.85
N GLY A 34 -18.67 10.88 -2.72
CA GLY A 34 -17.64 11.26 -1.76
C GLY A 34 -16.25 10.73 -2.10
N LEU A 35 -15.99 10.43 -3.39
CA LEU A 35 -14.72 9.89 -3.87
C LEU A 35 -13.75 10.97 -4.37
N ILE A 36 -14.14 12.25 -4.29
CA ILE A 36 -13.34 13.40 -4.73
C ILE A 36 -13.37 14.45 -3.62
N ASN A 37 -12.20 14.89 -3.17
CA ASN A 37 -12.05 15.93 -2.15
C ASN A 37 -10.66 16.60 -2.30
N PRO A 38 -10.54 17.92 -2.46
CA PRO A 38 -9.24 18.60 -2.54
C PRO A 38 -8.30 18.36 -1.34
N GLN A 39 -8.85 17.97 -0.18
CA GLN A 39 -8.11 17.47 0.98
C GLN A 39 -8.47 16.00 1.23
N PRO A 40 -8.01 15.08 0.37
CA PRO A 40 -8.54 13.73 0.33
C PRO A 40 -7.97 12.84 1.44
N ASP A 41 -8.83 12.01 2.04
CA ASP A 41 -8.40 10.87 2.85
C ASP A 41 -7.82 9.74 1.98
N THR A 42 -7.47 8.58 2.54
CA THR A 42 -6.89 7.47 1.76
C THR A 42 -7.86 6.88 0.71
N GLY A 43 -9.15 7.18 0.78
CA GLY A 43 -10.18 6.68 -0.14
C GLY A 43 -10.62 7.68 -1.21
N GLN A 44 -9.94 8.81 -1.38
CA GLN A 44 -10.44 9.88 -2.24
C GLN A 44 -9.43 10.28 -3.30
N PHE A 45 -9.88 10.58 -4.52
CA PHE A 45 -9.09 11.42 -5.41
C PHE A 45 -9.08 12.85 -4.87
N SER A 46 -8.00 13.56 -5.11
CA SER A 46 -8.01 15.01 -4.91
C SER A 46 -8.89 15.72 -5.96
N HIS A 47 -8.80 15.25 -7.22
CA HIS A 47 -9.41 15.88 -8.37
C HIS A 47 -9.76 14.83 -9.43
N VAL A 48 -10.88 15.04 -10.11
CA VAL A 48 -11.17 14.42 -11.42
C VAL A 48 -11.59 15.54 -12.37
N ILE A 49 -10.78 15.76 -13.41
CA ILE A 49 -10.88 16.92 -14.30
C ILE A 49 -11.25 16.45 -15.70
N LEU A 50 -12.20 17.16 -16.31
CA LEU A 50 -12.60 17.03 -17.71
C LEU A 50 -12.31 18.35 -18.42
N THR A 51 -11.49 18.31 -19.46
CA THR A 51 -11.16 19.53 -20.23
C THR A 51 -12.23 19.91 -21.26
N ALA A 52 -13.00 18.93 -21.75
CA ALA A 52 -14.18 19.15 -22.58
C ALA A 52 -15.26 18.11 -22.24
N PRO A 53 -16.18 18.42 -21.31
CA PRO A 53 -17.21 17.47 -20.83
C PRO A 53 -18.15 16.92 -21.92
N ALA A 54 -18.26 17.59 -23.07
CA ALA A 54 -19.03 17.09 -24.21
C ALA A 54 -18.34 15.94 -24.96
N LEU A 55 -17.03 15.77 -24.79
CA LEU A 55 -16.20 14.79 -25.48
C LEU A 55 -15.66 13.70 -24.56
N SER A 56 -15.80 13.90 -23.25
CA SER A 56 -15.38 12.92 -22.25
C SER A 56 -16.19 13.03 -20.99
N TYR A 57 -16.33 11.90 -20.30
CA TYR A 57 -16.94 11.87 -18.99
C TYR A 57 -16.30 10.79 -18.13
N HIS A 58 -16.49 10.93 -16.83
CA HIS A 58 -16.20 9.89 -15.85
C HIS A 58 -17.46 9.56 -15.07
N LYS A 59 -17.56 8.33 -14.57
CA LYS A 59 -18.67 7.93 -13.71
C LYS A 59 -18.20 6.91 -12.67
N PHE A 60 -18.63 7.09 -11.43
CA PHE A 60 -18.41 6.11 -10.37
C PHE A 60 -19.61 5.17 -10.29
N HIS A 61 -19.34 3.89 -10.50
CA HIS A 61 -20.27 2.79 -10.35
C HIS A 61 -19.91 2.01 -9.10
N LYS A 62 -20.87 1.22 -8.58
CA LYS A 62 -20.55 0.29 -7.50
C LYS A 62 -19.57 -0.76 -8.04
N GLY A 63 -18.33 -0.71 -7.55
CA GLY A 63 -17.23 -1.62 -7.89
C GLY A 63 -16.29 -1.16 -9.00
N TYR A 64 -16.53 -0.01 -9.67
CA TYR A 64 -15.55 0.53 -10.63
C TYR A 64 -15.75 2.03 -10.95
N MET A 65 -14.71 2.65 -11.48
CA MET A 65 -14.74 3.94 -12.16
C MET A 65 -14.71 3.74 -13.68
N GLU A 66 -15.62 4.37 -14.40
CA GLU A 66 -15.64 4.43 -15.87
C GLU A 66 -14.98 5.73 -16.34
N LEU A 67 -14.10 5.62 -17.33
CA LEU A 67 -13.51 6.73 -18.07
C LEU A 67 -13.82 6.56 -19.56
N THR A 68 -14.54 7.51 -20.14
CA THR A 68 -14.93 7.45 -21.56
C THR A 68 -14.49 8.70 -22.30
N ARG A 69 -13.79 8.52 -23.41
CA ARG A 69 -13.50 9.57 -24.41
C ARG A 69 -14.15 9.17 -25.72
N SER A 70 -15.01 10.02 -26.26
CA SER A 70 -15.85 9.69 -27.43
C SER A 70 -15.30 10.21 -28.76
N ARG A 71 -14.36 11.17 -28.73
CA ARG A 71 -13.77 11.75 -29.95
C ARG A 71 -12.33 12.18 -29.76
N LEU A 72 -11.56 12.15 -30.85
CA LEU A 72 -10.32 12.89 -30.99
C LEU A 72 -10.69 14.36 -31.25
N ASP A 73 -10.27 15.25 -30.37
CA ASP A 73 -10.27 16.69 -30.63
C ASP A 73 -8.87 17.23 -30.32
N SER A 74 -8.52 18.29 -31.06
CA SER A 74 -7.29 19.06 -31.03
C SER A 74 -6.63 19.13 -29.66
N VAL A 75 -5.30 18.95 -29.61
CA VAL A 75 -4.25 19.13 -28.56
C VAL A 75 -4.63 19.06 -27.06
N THR A 76 -5.78 19.56 -26.63
CA THR A 76 -6.31 19.61 -25.26
C THR A 76 -7.76 19.10 -25.07
N GLY A 77 -8.47 18.73 -26.13
CA GLY A 77 -9.90 18.37 -26.07
C GLY A 77 -10.19 17.02 -25.41
N GLY A 78 -11.15 16.98 -24.49
CA GLY A 78 -11.70 15.75 -23.91
C GLY A 78 -10.76 14.97 -23.01
N ILE A 79 -9.64 15.54 -22.56
CA ILE A 79 -8.73 14.92 -21.58
C ILE A 79 -9.49 14.64 -20.28
N ILE A 80 -9.32 13.44 -19.74
CA ILE A 80 -9.73 13.06 -18.38
C ILE A 80 -8.48 12.94 -17.51
N ARG A 81 -8.46 13.57 -16.34
CA ARG A 81 -7.39 13.43 -15.35
C ARG A 81 -8.00 13.00 -14.02
N ALA A 82 -7.55 11.90 -13.43
CA ALA A 82 -7.89 11.49 -12.08
C ALA A 82 -6.62 11.51 -11.22
N MET A 83 -6.63 12.26 -10.12
CA MET A 83 -5.40 12.70 -9.47
C MET A 83 -5.41 12.61 -7.95
N ARG A 84 -4.26 12.26 -7.40
CA ARG A 84 -3.81 12.56 -6.03
C ARG A 84 -2.75 13.68 -6.11
N ALA A 85 -3.21 14.91 -6.32
CA ALA A 85 -2.42 16.13 -6.37
C ALA A 85 -2.06 16.66 -4.97
N THR A 86 -2.86 16.34 -3.95
CA THR A 86 -2.50 16.56 -2.55
C THR A 86 -1.44 15.52 -2.16
N PRO A 87 -0.24 15.94 -1.70
CA PRO A 87 0.85 15.03 -1.37
C PRO A 87 0.43 13.94 -0.37
N PHE A 88 0.91 12.72 -0.57
CA PHE A 88 0.78 11.65 0.42
C PHE A 88 1.44 12.05 1.74
N SER A 89 0.81 11.67 2.86
CA SER A 89 1.34 11.96 4.20
C SER A 89 1.31 10.69 5.05
N PRO A 90 2.46 10.26 5.62
CA PRO A 90 3.81 10.83 5.41
C PRO A 90 4.28 10.69 3.95
N ASN A 91 5.34 11.43 3.57
CA ASN A 91 5.93 11.29 2.23
C ASN A 91 6.58 9.90 2.07
N PRO A 92 6.20 9.11 1.05
CA PRO A 92 6.79 7.79 0.83
C PRO A 92 8.18 7.90 0.15
N GLU A 93 9.10 7.03 0.55
CA GLU A 93 10.34 6.76 -0.20
C GLU A 93 10.23 5.53 -1.09
N THR A 94 9.26 4.67 -0.81
CA THR A 94 8.98 3.45 -1.56
C THR A 94 7.49 3.30 -1.76
N LEU A 95 7.08 2.87 -2.95
CA LEU A 95 5.67 2.60 -3.26
C LEU A 95 5.51 1.27 -3.97
N VAL A 96 4.38 0.62 -3.72
CA VAL A 96 3.80 -0.39 -4.60
C VAL A 96 2.44 0.11 -5.04
N VAL A 97 2.32 0.45 -6.32
CA VAL A 97 1.08 0.90 -6.94
C VAL A 97 0.47 -0.28 -7.68
N ARG A 98 -0.80 -0.57 -7.43
CA ARG A 98 -1.59 -1.56 -8.17
C ARG A 98 -2.82 -0.91 -8.76
N VAL A 99 -3.05 -1.16 -10.05
CA VAL A 99 -4.25 -0.70 -10.75
C VAL A 99 -4.85 -1.88 -11.49
N THR A 100 -6.04 -2.30 -11.08
CA THR A 100 -6.82 -3.33 -11.76
C THR A 100 -7.81 -2.66 -12.70
N PHE A 101 -7.74 -2.99 -13.99
CA PHE A 101 -8.54 -2.34 -15.01
C PHE A 101 -8.80 -3.24 -16.22
N SER A 102 -9.73 -2.80 -17.07
CA SER A 102 -9.98 -3.33 -18.40
C SER A 102 -10.22 -2.19 -19.39
N VAL A 103 -9.83 -2.40 -20.64
CA VAL A 103 -10.23 -1.53 -21.76
C VAL A 103 -11.51 -2.13 -22.34
N GLU A 104 -12.64 -1.46 -22.12
CA GLU A 104 -13.98 -1.99 -22.44
C GLU A 104 -14.34 -1.84 -23.92
N ASP A 105 -13.78 -0.81 -24.56
CA ASP A 105 -14.06 -0.40 -25.93
C ASP A 105 -12.90 0.45 -26.48
N ILE A 106 -12.44 0.15 -27.70
CA ILE A 106 -11.44 0.89 -28.45
C ILE A 106 -12.08 1.40 -29.74
N GLN A 107 -12.33 2.71 -29.79
CA GLN A 107 -12.95 3.34 -30.96
C GLN A 107 -11.91 3.90 -31.94
N ALA A 108 -10.71 4.22 -31.45
CA ALA A 108 -9.59 4.64 -32.28
C ALA A 108 -8.26 4.17 -31.67
N HIS A 109 -7.41 3.59 -32.52
CA HIS A 109 -6.08 3.14 -32.12
C HIS A 109 -5.20 4.34 -31.78
N ALA A 110 -4.45 4.23 -30.68
CA ALA A 110 -3.60 5.29 -30.21
C ALA A 110 -2.46 4.74 -29.36
N LEU A 111 -1.24 5.10 -29.72
CA LEU A 111 -0.10 4.94 -28.81
C LEU A 111 -0.23 5.93 -27.66
N ASN A 112 0.06 5.45 -26.46
CA ASN A 112 -0.07 6.17 -25.21
C ASN A 112 -1.48 6.77 -25.02
N ALA A 113 -2.51 5.95 -25.26
CA ALA A 113 -3.91 6.31 -25.12
C ALA A 113 -4.19 6.96 -23.76
N MET A 114 -3.71 6.33 -22.69
CA MET A 114 -3.77 6.79 -21.31
C MET A 114 -2.38 6.71 -20.67
N TYR A 115 -2.06 7.68 -19.80
CA TYR A 115 -0.82 7.74 -19.06
C TYR A 115 -1.05 7.55 -17.57
N LEU A 116 -0.08 6.96 -16.89
CA LEU A 116 0.00 6.89 -15.44
C LEU A 116 1.32 7.52 -14.99
N TYR A 117 1.25 8.42 -14.02
CA TYR A 117 2.38 9.17 -13.48
C TYR A 117 2.48 9.01 -11.98
N ILE A 118 3.71 8.86 -11.49
CA ILE A 118 4.07 9.05 -10.08
C ILE A 118 5.15 10.14 -10.03
N GLY A 119 5.01 11.07 -9.10
CA GLY A 119 5.87 12.24 -9.04
C GLY A 119 5.60 13.14 -7.84
N GLU A 120 5.92 14.42 -7.99
CA GLU A 120 5.68 15.48 -7.02
C GLU A 120 5.07 16.72 -7.68
N ASP A 121 4.41 17.56 -6.88
CA ASP A 121 3.86 18.87 -7.28
C ASP A 121 2.96 18.84 -8.53
N PHE A 122 2.15 17.78 -8.67
CA PHE A 122 1.20 17.68 -9.78
C PHE A 122 0.12 18.76 -9.68
N ASN A 123 0.13 19.66 -10.64
CA ASN A 123 -0.79 20.80 -10.68
C ASN A 123 -2.16 20.41 -11.26
N PRO A 124 -3.26 20.50 -10.49
CA PRO A 124 -4.60 20.17 -10.97
C PRO A 124 -5.17 21.22 -11.94
N VAL A 125 -4.70 22.47 -11.92
CA VAL A 125 -5.20 23.52 -12.82
C VAL A 125 -4.47 23.57 -14.17
N ASN A 126 -3.29 22.97 -14.27
CA ASN A 126 -2.52 22.92 -15.53
C ASN A 126 -2.79 21.63 -16.30
N ASN A 127 -3.39 21.73 -17.49
CA ASN A 127 -3.70 20.58 -18.35
C ASN A 127 -2.53 20.13 -19.24
N SER A 128 -1.40 20.83 -19.21
CA SER A 128 -0.16 20.40 -19.85
C SER A 128 0.40 19.14 -19.20
N PHE A 129 1.28 18.43 -19.88
CA PHE A 129 2.01 17.31 -19.27
C PHE A 129 2.82 17.81 -18.05
N PRO A 130 2.89 17.03 -16.95
CA PRO A 130 3.84 17.34 -15.89
C PRO A 130 5.26 17.43 -16.48
N GLY A 131 6.04 18.41 -16.03
CA GLY A 131 7.43 18.54 -16.46
C GLY A 131 8.23 17.30 -16.06
N ASN A 132 9.18 16.89 -16.90
CA ASN A 132 9.98 15.67 -16.67
C ASN A 132 10.66 15.65 -15.28
N GLY A 133 11.14 16.80 -14.80
CA GLY A 133 11.76 16.90 -13.48
C GLY A 133 10.84 16.62 -12.29
N LEU A 134 9.51 16.66 -12.48
CA LEU A 134 8.52 16.35 -11.44
C LEU A 134 8.16 14.87 -11.37
N MET A 135 8.49 14.08 -12.40
CA MET A 135 8.11 12.68 -12.47
C MET A 135 9.21 11.79 -11.88
N PHE A 136 8.83 10.81 -11.07
CA PHE A 136 9.69 9.68 -10.75
C PHE A 136 9.63 8.64 -11.86
N ALA A 137 8.42 8.33 -12.33
CA ALA A 137 8.22 7.29 -13.31
C ALA A 137 6.91 7.54 -14.08
N LYS A 138 6.84 7.01 -15.30
CA LYS A 138 5.66 7.09 -16.16
C LYS A 138 5.50 5.84 -17.02
N CYS A 139 4.27 5.38 -17.17
CA CYS A 139 3.90 4.34 -18.12
C CYS A 139 2.62 4.74 -18.86
N SER A 140 2.26 3.97 -19.88
CA SER A 140 1.05 4.24 -20.66
C SER A 140 0.35 2.97 -21.12
N ILE A 141 -0.94 3.09 -21.41
CA ILE A 141 -1.74 2.08 -22.09
C ILE A 141 -1.81 2.46 -23.57
N ASN A 142 -1.51 1.54 -24.47
CA ASN A 142 -1.74 1.69 -25.90
C ASN A 142 -3.09 1.07 -26.28
N PHE A 143 -3.82 1.72 -27.17
CA PHE A 143 -4.97 1.13 -27.86
C PHE A 143 -4.52 0.66 -29.23
N LEU A 144 -4.71 -0.63 -29.50
CA LEU A 144 -4.31 -1.33 -30.72
C LEU A 144 -5.56 -1.88 -31.42
N GLU A 145 -5.37 -2.48 -32.59
CA GLU A 145 -6.44 -3.11 -33.38
C GLU A 145 -7.01 -4.36 -32.71
N ASP A 146 -6.15 -5.15 -32.07
CA ASP A 146 -6.45 -6.43 -31.47
C ASP A 146 -6.57 -6.36 -29.94
N GLY A 147 -6.56 -5.16 -29.37
CA GLY A 147 -6.72 -4.93 -27.93
C GLY A 147 -5.78 -3.85 -27.39
N PHE A 148 -5.16 -4.09 -26.25
CA PHE A 148 -4.33 -3.10 -25.57
C PHE A 148 -3.07 -3.71 -24.95
N ASN A 149 -2.04 -2.89 -24.76
CA ASN A 149 -0.85 -3.27 -23.99
C ASN A 149 -0.36 -2.11 -23.12
N ILE A 150 0.50 -2.43 -22.16
CA ILE A 150 1.12 -1.46 -21.25
C ILE A 150 2.54 -1.21 -21.76
N LYS A 151 2.91 0.05 -21.88
CA LYS A 151 4.23 0.50 -22.32
C LYS A 151 4.96 1.18 -21.17
N ASP A 152 6.17 0.72 -20.91
CA ASP A 152 7.15 1.47 -20.15
C ASP A 152 7.74 2.57 -21.02
N LEU A 153 7.60 3.83 -20.61
CA LEU A 153 7.98 4.98 -21.45
C LEU A 153 9.45 5.34 -21.36
N GLU A 154 10.18 4.80 -20.38
CA GLU A 154 11.63 5.02 -20.25
C GLU A 154 12.41 4.07 -21.16
N THR A 155 12.11 2.77 -21.07
CA THR A 155 12.78 1.72 -21.87
C THR A 155 12.13 1.50 -23.23
N GLY A 156 10.89 1.96 -23.43
CA GLY A 156 10.09 1.71 -24.62
C GLY A 156 9.51 0.29 -24.71
N ARG A 157 9.77 -0.58 -23.73
CA ARG A 157 9.26 -1.95 -23.67
C ARG A 157 7.74 -1.97 -23.52
N VAL A 158 7.10 -2.98 -24.09
CA VAL A 158 5.66 -3.20 -24.02
C VAL A 158 5.36 -4.58 -23.43
N SER A 159 4.26 -4.70 -22.69
CA SER A 159 3.68 -5.99 -22.34
C SER A 159 3.16 -6.71 -23.59
N LYS A 160 2.75 -7.98 -23.43
CA LYS A 160 1.90 -8.62 -24.43
C LYS A 160 0.59 -7.83 -24.64
N THR A 161 -0.04 -8.06 -25.78
CA THR A 161 -1.39 -7.53 -26.07
C THR A 161 -2.44 -8.36 -25.33
N TYR A 162 -3.38 -7.67 -24.70
CA TYR A 162 -4.56 -8.23 -24.07
C TYR A 162 -5.80 -7.81 -24.87
N PRO A 163 -6.76 -8.72 -25.10
CA PRO A 163 -7.98 -8.35 -25.80
C PRO A 163 -8.81 -7.38 -24.95
N GLU A 164 -9.70 -6.61 -25.59
CA GLU A 164 -10.68 -5.78 -24.90
C GLU A 164 -11.48 -6.59 -23.87
N LYS A 165 -11.93 -5.92 -22.80
CA LYS A 165 -12.67 -6.48 -21.66
C LYS A 165 -11.90 -7.50 -20.82
N LYS A 166 -10.66 -7.85 -21.21
CA LYS A 166 -9.77 -8.60 -20.34
C LYS A 166 -9.31 -7.70 -19.19
N GLN A 167 -9.68 -8.09 -17.98
CA GLN A 167 -9.14 -7.47 -16.78
C GLN A 167 -7.66 -7.84 -16.61
N VAL A 168 -6.85 -6.84 -16.26
CA VAL A 168 -5.43 -6.97 -15.93
C VAL A 168 -5.11 -6.12 -14.70
N THR A 169 -4.04 -6.48 -13.99
CA THR A 169 -3.51 -5.68 -12.89
C THR A 169 -2.12 -5.17 -13.25
N LEU A 170 -1.98 -3.86 -13.38
CA LEU A 170 -0.68 -3.20 -13.45
C LEU A 170 -0.12 -3.12 -12.04
N THR A 171 1.10 -3.62 -11.83
CA THR A 171 1.82 -3.44 -10.56
C THR A 171 3.12 -2.68 -10.83
N TRP A 172 3.34 -1.62 -10.06
CA TRP A 172 4.49 -0.75 -10.19
C TRP A 172 5.20 -0.61 -8.85
N VAL A 173 6.42 -1.09 -8.78
CA VAL A 173 7.25 -1.03 -7.57
C VAL A 173 8.28 0.07 -7.75
N LEU A 174 8.22 1.10 -6.91
CA LEU A 174 9.01 2.32 -7.04
C LEU A 174 9.91 2.49 -5.83
N ASN A 175 11.22 2.59 -6.05
CA ASN A 175 12.20 2.77 -4.99
C ASN A 175 12.96 4.09 -5.16
N ASN A 176 12.47 5.13 -4.49
CA ASN A 176 13.16 6.41 -4.38
C ASN A 176 14.07 6.45 -3.14
N SER A 177 14.21 5.37 -2.36
CA SER A 177 15.08 5.36 -1.18
C SER A 177 16.55 5.11 -1.53
N THR A 178 17.45 5.28 -0.56
CA THR A 178 18.89 5.02 -0.72
C THR A 178 19.27 3.54 -0.50
N VAL A 179 18.31 2.68 -0.19
CA VAL A 179 18.53 1.24 0.07
C VAL A 179 17.70 0.39 -0.88
N PRO A 180 18.13 -0.83 -1.23
CA PRO A 180 17.33 -1.73 -2.04
C PRO A 180 15.96 -1.98 -1.41
N LEU A 181 14.94 -2.08 -2.27
CA LEU A 181 13.58 -2.45 -1.89
C LEU A 181 13.37 -3.91 -2.31
N VAL A 182 13.32 -4.78 -1.31
CA VAL A 182 13.00 -6.19 -1.46
C VAL A 182 11.49 -6.36 -1.41
N TYR A 183 10.92 -7.10 -2.36
CA TYR A 183 9.48 -7.29 -2.44
C TYR A 183 9.09 -8.65 -3.04
N HIS A 184 7.85 -9.06 -2.82
CA HIS A 184 7.23 -10.19 -3.50
C HIS A 184 6.05 -9.70 -4.34
N MET A 185 5.97 -10.16 -5.58
CA MET A 185 4.84 -9.85 -6.46
C MET A 185 3.53 -10.48 -5.96
N ASN A 186 3.62 -11.73 -5.53
CA ASN A 186 2.55 -12.47 -4.86
C ASN A 186 3.17 -13.54 -3.94
N ALA A 187 2.34 -14.27 -3.19
CA ALA A 187 2.81 -15.26 -2.20
C ALA A 187 3.59 -16.45 -2.80
N THR A 188 3.51 -16.65 -4.12
CA THR A 188 4.14 -17.77 -4.84
C THR A 188 5.37 -17.37 -5.63
N PHE A 189 5.65 -16.07 -5.73
CA PHE A 189 6.79 -15.56 -6.50
C PHE A 189 8.05 -15.47 -5.65
N ASP A 190 9.17 -15.71 -6.34
CA ASP A 190 10.49 -15.45 -5.79
C ASP A 190 10.62 -13.98 -5.36
N GLU A 191 11.52 -13.77 -4.42
CA GLU A 191 11.88 -12.43 -3.96
C GLU A 191 12.51 -11.63 -5.10
N GLU A 192 11.99 -10.44 -5.33
CA GLU A 192 12.49 -9.48 -6.32
C GLU A 192 13.11 -8.27 -5.59
N THR A 193 13.98 -7.53 -6.28
CA THR A 193 14.64 -6.36 -5.70
C THR A 193 14.68 -5.19 -6.68
N ALA A 194 14.04 -4.09 -6.28
CA ALA A 194 14.17 -2.78 -6.93
C ALA A 194 15.33 -2.00 -6.30
N GLN A 195 16.33 -1.65 -7.11
CA GLN A 195 17.49 -0.89 -6.67
C GLN A 195 17.15 0.57 -6.28
N PRO A 196 18.01 1.26 -5.51
CA PRO A 196 17.86 2.69 -5.25
C PRO A 196 17.69 3.52 -6.52
N GLY A 197 16.68 4.38 -6.55
CA GLY A 197 16.41 5.26 -7.69
C GLY A 197 15.86 4.55 -8.93
N THR A 198 15.31 3.34 -8.76
CA THR A 198 14.73 2.56 -9.87
C THR A 198 13.28 2.18 -9.61
N TYR A 199 12.64 1.63 -10.65
CA TYR A 199 11.33 1.01 -10.55
C TYR A 199 11.24 -0.27 -11.40
N ASP A 200 10.27 -1.10 -11.03
CA ASP A 200 9.88 -2.31 -11.75
C ASP A 200 8.41 -2.22 -12.15
N LEU A 201 8.11 -2.49 -13.41
CA LEU A 201 6.77 -2.45 -13.97
C LEU A 201 6.34 -3.85 -14.40
N TRP A 202 5.17 -4.26 -13.93
CA TRP A 202 4.58 -5.57 -14.15
C TRP A 202 3.15 -5.46 -14.63
N VAL A 203 2.70 -6.43 -15.42
CA VAL A 203 1.29 -6.62 -15.76
C VAL A 203 0.90 -8.05 -15.45
N ASN A 204 -0.06 -8.20 -14.54
CA ASN A 204 -0.33 -9.44 -13.82
C ASN A 204 0.98 -9.92 -13.17
N ASP A 205 1.50 -11.06 -13.62
CA ASP A 205 2.70 -11.70 -13.09
C ASP A 205 3.90 -11.62 -14.07
N GLU A 206 3.79 -10.82 -15.14
CA GLU A 206 4.82 -10.68 -16.17
C GLU A 206 5.51 -9.31 -16.09
N ALA A 207 6.84 -9.31 -16.00
CA ALA A 207 7.62 -8.07 -15.97
C ALA A 207 7.65 -7.42 -17.37
N VAL A 208 7.27 -6.15 -17.42
CA VAL A 208 7.47 -5.28 -18.59
C VAL A 208 8.87 -4.68 -18.54
N ALA A 209 9.27 -4.18 -17.37
CA ALA A 209 10.59 -3.60 -17.14
C ALA A 209 11.04 -3.83 -15.70
N ARG A 210 12.34 -4.02 -15.49
CA ARG A 210 12.96 -4.23 -14.17
C ARG A 210 14.19 -3.33 -14.03
N ASN A 211 14.42 -2.84 -12.82
CA ASN A 211 15.48 -1.93 -12.41
C ASN A 211 15.65 -0.76 -13.38
N THR A 212 14.51 -0.24 -13.83
CA THR A 212 14.47 0.90 -14.76
C THR A 212 14.79 2.16 -13.96
N LYS A 213 15.73 2.97 -14.46
CA LYS A 213 16.06 4.24 -13.80
C LYS A 213 14.83 5.13 -13.74
N ALA A 214 14.65 5.81 -12.61
CA ALA A 214 13.65 6.86 -12.50
C ALA A 214 13.83 7.88 -13.64
N TYR A 215 12.71 8.39 -14.16
CA TYR A 215 12.63 9.17 -15.40
C TYR A 215 13.58 10.39 -15.38
N PRO A 216 14.35 10.66 -16.46
CA PRO A 216 15.41 11.66 -16.46
C PRO A 216 14.88 13.11 -16.41
N GLY A 217 15.55 14.00 -15.66
CA GLY A 217 15.18 15.42 -15.65
C GLY A 217 15.88 16.38 -14.68
N THR A 218 16.10 16.04 -13.38
CA THR A 218 16.80 16.87 -12.35
C THR A 218 16.86 16.14 -10.98
N PRO A 219 17.69 16.58 -10.00
CA PRO A 219 18.88 15.87 -9.48
C PRO A 219 18.60 14.58 -8.69
N ALA A 220 19.67 13.90 -8.26
CA ALA A 220 19.65 12.79 -7.30
C ALA A 220 18.63 13.01 -6.17
N TYR A 221 17.67 12.07 -6.02
CA TYR A 221 16.77 11.94 -4.86
C TYR A 221 16.03 13.22 -4.40
N SER A 222 14.70 13.22 -4.49
CA SER A 222 13.85 14.17 -3.73
C SER A 222 13.03 13.40 -2.70
N LYS A 223 12.94 13.90 -1.47
CA LYS A 223 12.13 13.30 -0.40
C LYS A 223 10.63 13.23 -0.74
N THR A 224 10.17 14.08 -1.64
CA THR A 224 8.76 14.19 -2.05
C THR A 224 8.48 13.54 -3.40
N LYS A 225 9.47 12.92 -4.04
CA LYS A 225 9.38 12.47 -5.45
C LYS A 225 8.28 11.44 -5.72
N LEU A 226 7.80 10.74 -4.69
CA LEU A 226 6.71 9.75 -4.79
C LEU A 226 5.39 10.24 -4.15
N SER A 227 5.22 11.55 -3.93
CA SER A 227 4.11 12.09 -3.14
C SER A 227 2.79 12.26 -3.91
N ASN A 228 2.80 12.19 -5.24
CA ASN A 228 1.63 12.40 -6.07
C ASN A 228 1.42 11.29 -7.12
N PHE A 229 0.16 11.11 -7.51
CA PHE A 229 -0.27 10.16 -8.54
C PHE A 229 -1.25 10.83 -9.51
N GLU A 230 -1.12 10.54 -10.81
CA GLU A 230 -2.05 11.00 -11.84
C GLU A 230 -2.29 9.91 -12.89
N MET A 231 -3.57 9.67 -13.18
CA MET A 231 -4.02 8.97 -14.37
C MET A 231 -4.56 9.98 -15.38
N ARG A 232 -4.09 9.92 -16.62
CA ARG A 232 -4.45 10.88 -17.68
C ARG A 232 -4.86 10.17 -18.97
N PHE A 233 -6.15 10.19 -19.30
CA PHE A 233 -6.67 9.69 -20.56
C PHE A 233 -6.67 10.83 -21.59
N ARG A 234 -5.77 10.80 -22.59
CA ARG A 234 -5.49 11.95 -23.48
C ARG A 234 -5.40 11.64 -24.97
N ASN A 235 -4.84 10.52 -25.40
CA ASN A 235 -4.65 10.27 -26.84
C ASN A 235 -5.66 9.26 -27.40
N GLY A 236 -6.15 8.31 -26.60
CA GLY A 236 -7.07 7.27 -27.08
C GLY A 236 -8.53 7.70 -27.06
N VAL A 237 -9.33 7.04 -27.89
CA VAL A 237 -10.79 7.15 -27.91
C VAL A 237 -11.38 5.78 -27.63
N GLY A 238 -12.29 5.73 -26.67
CA GLY A 238 -12.81 4.49 -26.14
C GLY A 238 -13.16 4.60 -24.66
N LYS A 239 -13.26 3.44 -24.01
CA LYS A 239 -13.71 3.30 -22.64
C LYS A 239 -12.74 2.45 -21.83
N ILE A 240 -12.37 2.95 -20.66
CA ILE A 240 -11.56 2.24 -19.67
C ILE A 240 -12.36 2.12 -18.39
N ARG A 241 -12.37 0.92 -17.82
CA ARG A 241 -12.93 0.62 -16.52
C ARG A 241 -11.79 0.38 -15.54
N ILE A 242 -11.78 1.12 -14.42
CA ILE A 242 -10.85 0.91 -13.31
C ILE A 242 -11.61 0.28 -12.15
N ASP A 243 -11.29 -0.96 -11.82
CA ASP A 243 -11.94 -1.72 -10.74
C ASP A 243 -11.32 -1.43 -9.38
N GLU A 244 -9.99 -1.29 -9.34
CA GLU A 244 -9.29 -1.07 -8.08
C GLU A 244 -8.00 -0.28 -8.30
N ILE A 245 -7.69 0.57 -7.32
CA ILE A 245 -6.39 1.23 -7.19
C ILE A 245 -5.90 1.04 -5.76
N SER A 246 -4.69 0.56 -5.57
CA SER A 246 -3.98 0.57 -4.29
C SER A 246 -2.62 1.24 -4.45
N ILE A 247 -2.24 2.08 -3.51
CA ILE A 247 -0.93 2.70 -3.41
C ILE A 247 -0.48 2.53 -1.97
N ASP A 248 0.46 1.62 -1.80
CA ASP A 248 0.91 1.16 -0.50
C ASP A 248 2.41 1.44 -0.35
N ASP A 249 2.90 1.58 0.88
CA ASP A 249 4.33 1.67 1.14
C ASP A 249 5.04 0.38 0.72
N GLY A 250 6.10 0.50 -0.08
CA GLY A 250 6.89 -0.66 -0.50
C GLY A 250 7.60 -1.37 0.65
N LYS A 251 7.89 -0.67 1.75
CA LYS A 251 8.43 -1.28 2.97
C LYS A 251 7.29 -1.43 3.97
N PRO A 252 6.62 -2.60 4.04
CA PRO A 252 5.60 -2.79 5.04
C PRO A 252 6.28 -2.66 6.41
N LYS A 253 5.88 -1.65 7.18
CA LYS A 253 6.47 -1.42 8.51
C LYS A 253 6.14 -2.67 9.34
N PRO A 254 7.09 -3.21 10.11
CA PRO A 254 6.75 -4.25 11.07
C PRO A 254 5.55 -3.74 11.87
N VAL A 255 4.39 -4.44 11.89
CA VAL A 255 3.40 -4.10 12.93
C VAL A 255 4.20 -4.37 14.18
N ALA A 256 4.40 -3.34 15.00
CA ALA A 256 4.90 -3.56 16.34
C ALA A 256 3.91 -4.55 16.96
N GLN A 257 4.28 -5.85 17.05
CA GLN A 257 3.41 -6.88 17.60
C GLN A 257 2.89 -6.32 18.92
N LYS A 258 1.59 -6.03 18.95
CA LYS A 258 0.97 -5.50 20.15
C LYS A 258 1.05 -6.62 21.17
N ALA A 259 1.57 -6.29 22.34
CA ALA A 259 1.52 -7.21 23.45
C ALA A 259 0.05 -7.60 23.70
N LEU A 260 -0.20 -8.86 23.98
CA LEU A 260 -1.53 -9.39 24.22
C LEU A 260 -1.55 -10.24 25.48
N VAL A 261 -2.67 -10.20 26.19
CA VAL A 261 -2.92 -11.05 27.35
C VAL A 261 -3.97 -12.08 26.97
N ALA A 262 -3.64 -13.37 27.15
CA ALA A 262 -4.52 -14.47 26.81
C ALA A 262 -4.34 -15.64 27.80
N PRO A 263 -5.41 -16.14 28.44
CA PRO A 263 -6.79 -15.67 28.33
C PRO A 263 -7.01 -14.28 28.97
N ASN A 264 -8.10 -13.62 28.57
CA ASN A 264 -8.59 -12.38 29.17
C ASN A 264 -10.14 -12.46 29.22
N PRO A 265 -10.76 -12.79 30.37
CA PRO A 265 -10.20 -12.73 31.73
C PRO A 265 -9.04 -13.70 32.01
N ALA A 266 -8.09 -13.25 32.82
CA ALA A 266 -6.98 -14.05 33.31
C ALA A 266 -7.25 -14.50 34.76
N GLY A 267 -6.64 -15.62 35.15
CA GLY A 267 -6.75 -16.14 36.51
C GLY A 267 -6.06 -15.23 37.55
N ARG A 268 -6.50 -15.33 38.81
CA ARG A 268 -6.01 -14.50 39.94
C ARG A 268 -4.54 -14.71 40.29
N ASP A 269 -3.99 -15.86 39.91
CA ASP A 269 -2.66 -16.35 40.26
C ASP A 269 -1.67 -16.28 39.09
N ARG A 270 -2.15 -16.14 37.86
CA ARG A 270 -1.31 -16.15 36.67
C ARG A 270 -1.91 -15.36 35.51
N ILE A 271 -1.14 -14.39 35.04
CA ILE A 271 -1.42 -13.66 33.80
C ILE A 271 -0.38 -14.08 32.76
N THR A 272 -0.84 -14.44 31.56
CA THR A 272 0.04 -14.81 30.45
C THR A 272 0.09 -13.66 29.45
N LEU A 273 1.29 -13.15 29.20
CA LEU A 273 1.56 -12.04 28.30
C LEU A 273 2.36 -12.53 27.10
N SER A 274 1.84 -12.39 25.90
CA SER A 274 2.57 -12.69 24.66
C SER A 274 3.01 -11.38 24.00
N ALA A 275 4.33 -11.13 23.96
CA ALA A 275 4.94 -10.13 23.10
C ALA A 275 6.45 -10.33 22.96
N LYS A 276 6.98 -9.93 21.81
CA LYS A 276 8.42 -9.95 21.53
C LYS A 276 9.13 -8.73 22.14
N GLY A 277 10.37 -8.96 22.58
CA GLY A 277 11.29 -7.90 23.00
C GLY A 277 10.82 -7.12 24.22
N ILE A 278 10.05 -7.72 25.13
CA ILE A 278 9.67 -7.07 26.38
C ILE A 278 10.87 -7.04 27.33
N ASN A 279 11.15 -5.86 27.90
CA ASN A 279 12.00 -5.78 29.08
C ASN A 279 11.21 -6.30 30.30
N ALA A 280 11.44 -7.55 30.71
CA ALA A 280 10.70 -8.19 31.81
C ALA A 280 10.70 -7.38 33.12
N ALA A 281 11.77 -6.61 33.37
CA ALA A 281 11.90 -5.77 34.56
C ALA A 281 11.03 -4.50 34.50
N SER A 282 10.51 -4.14 33.33
CA SER A 282 9.62 -2.98 33.13
C SER A 282 8.15 -3.28 33.36
N VAL A 283 7.76 -4.56 33.48
CA VAL A 283 6.36 -4.95 33.59
C VAL A 283 5.79 -4.52 34.94
N ARG A 284 4.67 -3.80 34.91
CA ARG A 284 3.92 -3.33 36.09
C ARG A 284 2.45 -3.66 35.91
N LEU A 285 1.84 -4.25 36.93
CA LEU A 285 0.40 -4.44 37.00
C LEU A 285 -0.16 -3.38 37.95
N ILE A 286 -1.12 -2.60 37.49
CA ILE A 286 -1.67 -1.45 38.20
C ILE A 286 -3.18 -1.66 38.33
N ASP A 287 -3.72 -1.55 39.54
CA ASP A 287 -5.16 -1.63 39.74
C ASP A 287 -5.87 -0.33 39.32
N ILE A 288 -7.20 -0.33 39.38
CA ILE A 288 -8.01 0.83 38.98
C ILE A 288 -7.79 2.07 39.87
N ASN A 289 -7.22 1.89 41.06
CA ASN A 289 -6.88 2.98 41.98
C ASN A 289 -5.45 3.50 41.77
N GLY A 290 -4.74 3.00 40.75
CA GLY A 290 -3.37 3.40 40.45
C GLY A 290 -2.31 2.70 41.32
N LYS A 291 -2.69 1.74 42.17
CA LYS A 291 -1.74 1.02 43.02
C LYS A 291 -1.06 -0.10 42.23
N VAL A 292 0.26 -0.12 42.27
CA VAL A 292 1.08 -1.17 41.66
C VAL A 292 0.99 -2.45 42.48
N GLN A 293 0.59 -3.53 41.83
CA GLN A 293 0.51 -4.86 42.43
C GLN A 293 1.87 -5.57 42.32
N PRO A 294 2.39 -6.15 43.42
CA PRO A 294 3.66 -6.87 43.38
C PRO A 294 3.51 -8.15 42.56
N LEU A 295 4.42 -8.34 41.60
CA LEU A 295 4.42 -9.48 40.69
C LEU A 295 5.84 -10.02 40.46
N LYS A 296 5.92 -11.33 40.22
CA LYS A 296 7.10 -11.99 39.69
C LYS A 296 6.90 -12.24 38.20
N THR A 297 7.85 -11.80 37.39
CA THR A 297 7.88 -12.06 35.93
C THR A 297 8.76 -13.26 35.65
N GLU A 298 8.24 -14.25 34.93
CA GLU A 298 8.97 -15.43 34.48
C GLU A 298 8.93 -15.51 32.95
N ILE A 299 10.09 -15.71 32.32
CA ILE A 299 10.19 -15.91 30.87
C ILE A 299 9.76 -17.35 30.57
N ALA A 300 8.59 -17.51 29.95
CA ALA A 300 8.05 -18.81 29.59
C ALA A 300 8.52 -19.25 28.19
N ALA A 301 8.69 -18.30 27.28
CA ALA A 301 9.23 -18.48 25.93
C ALA A 301 9.81 -17.13 25.43
N PRO A 302 10.54 -17.08 24.30
CA PRO A 302 11.14 -15.84 23.77
C PRO A 302 10.16 -14.67 23.58
N ASP A 303 8.87 -14.97 23.36
CA ASP A 303 7.79 -14.02 23.16
C ASP A 303 6.68 -14.15 24.21
N LYS A 304 6.92 -14.85 25.33
CA LYS A 304 5.90 -15.16 26.33
C LYS A 304 6.42 -14.99 27.75
N LEU A 305 5.70 -14.19 28.54
CA LEU A 305 5.95 -13.96 29.95
C LEU A 305 4.78 -14.50 30.78
N ASN A 306 5.10 -15.21 31.86
CA ASN A 306 4.14 -15.51 32.92
C ASN A 306 4.33 -14.48 34.03
N LEU A 307 3.26 -13.79 34.40
CA LEU A 307 3.23 -12.85 35.52
C LEU A 307 2.50 -13.52 36.67
N LYS A 308 3.19 -13.70 37.79
CA LYS A 308 2.67 -14.32 39.00
C LYS A 308 2.54 -13.25 40.10
N PRO A 309 1.33 -12.78 40.41
CA PRO A 309 1.10 -11.91 41.56
C PRO A 309 1.63 -12.57 42.85
N LEU A 310 2.22 -11.79 43.77
CA LEU A 310 2.69 -12.33 45.05
C LEU A 310 1.55 -12.69 46.01
N SER A 311 0.36 -12.15 45.77
CA SER A 311 -0.89 -12.49 46.44
C SER A 311 -2.01 -12.60 45.40
N PRO A 312 -3.02 -13.47 45.59
CA PRO A 312 -4.16 -13.57 44.69
C PRO A 312 -4.79 -12.20 44.43
N LEU A 313 -4.98 -11.86 43.16
CA LEU A 313 -5.60 -10.60 42.77
C LEU A 313 -7.12 -10.63 43.03
N ALA A 314 -7.68 -9.49 43.40
CA ALA A 314 -9.13 -9.31 43.41
C ALA A 314 -9.66 -9.27 41.96
N SER A 315 -10.87 -9.80 41.75
CA SER A 315 -11.55 -9.70 40.46
C SER A 315 -11.73 -8.25 40.04
N GLY A 316 -11.55 -7.94 38.76
CA GLY A 316 -11.68 -6.58 38.27
C GLY A 316 -10.78 -6.25 37.08
N ILE A 317 -10.67 -4.96 36.79
CA ILE A 317 -9.87 -4.42 35.69
C ILE A 317 -8.53 -3.91 36.24
N TYR A 318 -7.46 -4.31 35.56
CA TYR A 318 -6.10 -3.85 35.81
C TYR A 318 -5.50 -3.31 34.51
N ILE A 319 -4.50 -2.44 34.67
CA ILE A 319 -3.66 -1.94 33.59
C ILE A 319 -2.29 -2.60 33.71
N LEU A 320 -1.89 -3.32 32.67
CA LEU A 320 -0.57 -3.90 32.53
C LEU A 320 0.30 -2.96 31.70
N GLN A 321 1.23 -2.27 32.34
CA GLN A 321 2.23 -1.42 31.69
C GLN A 321 3.52 -2.21 31.43
N LEU A 322 4.12 -1.99 30.27
CA LEU A 322 5.38 -2.63 29.87
C LEU A 322 6.18 -1.73 28.94
N GLN A 323 7.48 -1.97 28.89
CA GLN A 323 8.41 -1.33 27.97
C GLN A 323 9.11 -2.40 27.13
N LYS A 324 9.18 -2.16 25.83
CA LYS A 324 9.98 -2.97 24.90
C LYS A 324 11.46 -2.58 25.00
N GLN A 325 12.34 -3.45 24.48
CA GLN A 325 13.79 -3.23 24.44
C GLN A 325 14.17 -2.00 23.61
N ASP A 326 13.34 -1.62 22.62
CA ASP A 326 13.48 -0.39 21.82
C ASP A 326 13.02 0.89 22.56
N GLY A 327 12.57 0.76 23.81
CA GLY A 327 12.11 1.86 24.65
C GLY A 327 10.62 2.17 24.52
N GLN A 328 9.88 1.57 23.58
CA GLN A 328 8.44 1.81 23.41
C GLN A 328 7.65 1.33 24.62
N LYS A 329 6.78 2.19 25.15
CA LYS A 329 5.87 1.86 26.25
C LYS A 329 4.52 1.40 25.70
N GLN A 330 3.94 0.37 26.32
CA GLN A 330 2.59 -0.10 26.03
C GLN A 330 1.80 -0.27 27.33
N ALA A 331 0.49 -0.09 27.23
CA ALA A 331 -0.46 -0.35 28.30
C ALA A 331 -1.58 -1.26 27.78
N LEU A 332 -1.90 -2.31 28.52
CA LEU A 332 -2.93 -3.29 28.17
C LEU A 332 -3.97 -3.35 29.27
N LYS A 333 -5.23 -3.49 28.90
CA LYS A 333 -6.32 -3.76 29.84
C LYS A 333 -6.39 -5.26 30.11
N VAL A 334 -6.32 -5.65 31.36
CA VAL A 334 -6.43 -7.04 31.81
C VAL A 334 -7.64 -7.15 32.73
N MET A 335 -8.52 -8.09 32.44
CA MET A 335 -9.61 -8.48 33.33
C MET A 335 -9.15 -9.68 34.15
N ILE A 336 -9.43 -9.67 35.45
CA ILE A 336 -9.16 -10.78 36.37
C ILE A 336 -10.50 -11.35 36.84
N GLU A 337 -10.65 -12.67 36.78
CA GLU A 337 -11.83 -13.42 37.25
C GLU A 337 -11.72 -13.88 38.71
#